data_AF-A0A9Q0VJA6-F1
#
_entry.id   AF-A0A9Q0VJA6-F1
#
_cell.length_a   1.000
_cell.length_b   1.000
_cell.length_c   1.000
_cell.angle_alpha   90.00
_cell.angle_beta   90.00
_cell.angle_gamma   90.00
#
_symmetry.space_group_name_H-M   'P 1'
#
loop_
_entity.id
_entity.type
_entity.pdbx_description
1 polymer ?
#
loop_
_entity_poly.entity_id
_entity_poly.type
_entity_poly.pdbx_seq_one_letter_code
_entity_poly.pdbx_strand_id
1 'polypeptide(L)'
;MGSMFLNSPSPAPNKLTRASSKCDWCFLRWRKRNLVVFCQGGGGKAIRSSGFPSVLTERSAVVSDQEHNIASVRDAGSLVLSPNGKGQPEIAVKDLVPYGGPTSSSLVDMQDGIGIVKFLGGKGFFISGATGFLAKVLIEKILRTVPDVGKIYVLIKAENKEAAIARLKNEIINAELFKCLRQTHGKSYQSFMLSKLVPVVGNVCKSNLGLEEDLADKIANEVDIIVNSAANTTFDERYDVAIDVNTRGTFHLMSFAKKCQKLKLFLQVSTAYVNGQRQGRIMEKPFRFGDCIARENPIISESTPRFLPALDIEYEMNLALGAKEAFQENEVTQKMKELGLERAKKYGWQDTYVFTKAMAEMVVGSMRGDIPVVIIRPSVIESTCKDPFPGWMEGNRMMDPIILYYGKGQLSGFLVDPNGVLDVVPADMVVNATLAAIAWHGMEKKPDINVYQIASSVVNPLVFQDLATLLHEHYNSSPYMDSNGRPIHVPSMKLFSSMEEFSAHLWRYVIQRSRLAETASSDRKLSQNMKTYAEKQWNRPSTWPIYMSRTLSMVEGLIIAILRN
;
A
#
# COMPACT_ATOMS: atom_id res chain seq x y z
N MET A 1 20.26 38.15 55.36
CA MET A 1 19.02 38.44 56.12
C MET A 1 17.87 37.92 55.25
N GLY A 2 17.15 36.82 55.48
CA GLY A 2 16.65 36.15 56.69
C GLY A 2 15.13 35.95 56.47
N SER A 3 14.65 34.73 56.12
CA SER A 3 13.75 33.85 56.92
C SER A 3 12.38 34.47 57.31
N MET A 4 11.24 34.03 56.76
CA MET A 4 10.32 32.95 57.20
C MET A 4 9.34 33.27 58.37
N PHE A 5 8.03 33.09 58.11
CA PHE A 5 6.90 32.63 58.98
C PHE A 5 6.46 33.50 60.20
N LEU A 6 5.22 33.59 60.71
CA LEU A 6 3.95 32.82 60.69
C LEU A 6 2.81 33.76 61.23
N ASN A 7 1.53 33.52 60.88
CA ASN A 7 0.42 33.36 61.84
C ASN A 7 -0.97 33.21 61.17
N SER A 8 -1.65 32.11 61.54
CA SER A 8 -3.10 31.84 61.36
C SER A 8 -3.90 32.44 62.54
N PRO A 9 -5.25 32.58 62.48
CA PRO A 9 -6.12 31.43 62.84
C PRO A 9 -7.50 31.37 62.11
N SER A 10 -8.05 30.15 62.02
CA SER A 10 -9.49 29.87 61.77
C SER A 10 -10.26 29.82 63.11
N PRO A 11 -11.61 29.95 63.16
CA PRO A 11 -12.52 28.85 62.80
C PRO A 11 -13.76 29.24 61.95
N ALA A 12 -14.34 28.21 61.35
CA ALA A 12 -15.48 28.12 60.41
C ALA A 12 -16.86 28.57 61.01
N PRO A 13 -18.02 28.47 60.30
CA PRO A 13 -18.27 27.95 58.94
C PRO A 13 -19.24 28.80 58.08
N ASN A 14 -19.19 28.65 56.74
CA ASN A 14 -20.40 28.69 55.90
C ASN A 14 -20.18 28.10 54.49
N LYS A 15 -20.92 27.01 54.25
CA LYS A 15 -21.46 26.48 52.97
C LYS A 15 -20.64 26.63 51.68
N LEU A 16 -19.99 25.52 51.29
CA LEU A 16 -19.50 25.26 49.94
C LEU A 16 -20.66 25.16 48.93
N THR A 17 -20.60 25.94 47.86
CA THR A 17 -21.22 25.62 46.57
C THR A 17 -20.15 25.09 45.62
N ARG A 18 -20.18 23.78 45.42
CA ARG A 18 -19.37 23.03 44.46
C ARG A 18 -20.16 22.98 43.15
N ALA A 19 -19.73 23.75 42.14
CA ALA A 19 -20.26 23.59 40.78
C ALA A 19 -19.71 22.29 40.20
N SER A 20 -20.55 21.26 40.22
CA SER A 20 -20.31 19.97 39.61
C SER A 20 -20.84 19.97 38.18
N SER A 21 -20.05 19.37 37.30
CA SER A 21 -20.43 18.83 36.01
C SER A 21 -21.77 18.09 36.08
N LYS A 22 -22.76 18.56 35.33
CA LYS A 22 -23.93 17.78 34.96
C LYS A 22 -24.13 17.86 33.45
N CYS A 23 -23.73 16.77 32.79
CA CYS A 23 -24.42 16.25 31.63
C CYS A 23 -25.85 15.93 32.03
N ASP A 24 -26.84 16.40 31.25
CA ASP A 24 -28.18 15.85 31.29
C ASP A 24 -28.73 15.61 29.87
N TRP A 25 -28.83 14.32 29.55
CA TRP A 25 -29.88 13.56 28.85
C TRP A 25 -30.47 14.00 27.51
N CYS A 26 -30.46 13.06 26.56
CA CYS A 26 -31.70 12.57 25.95
C CYS A 26 -31.57 11.12 25.46
N PHE A 27 -32.33 10.23 26.10
CA PHE A 27 -32.52 8.82 25.75
C PHE A 27 -33.53 8.67 24.61
N LEU A 28 -33.20 7.89 23.57
CA LEU A 28 -34.20 7.27 22.71
C LEU A 28 -34.00 5.75 22.69
N ARG A 29 -34.92 5.10 23.39
CA ARG A 29 -35.07 3.67 23.65
C ARG A 29 -35.61 3.00 22.39
N TRP A 30 -34.81 2.23 21.66
CA TRP A 30 -35.32 1.36 20.59
C TRP A 30 -35.56 -0.07 21.10
N ARG A 31 -36.82 -0.49 20.99
CA ARG A 31 -37.34 -1.81 21.37
C ARG A 31 -36.79 -2.89 20.44
N LYS A 32 -36.36 -4.01 21.02
CA LYS A 32 -36.17 -5.30 20.34
C LYS A 32 -37.45 -5.67 19.57
N ARG A 33 -37.33 -5.93 18.28
CA ARG A 33 -38.28 -6.77 17.53
C ARG A 33 -37.48 -7.85 16.80
N ASN A 34 -37.77 -9.10 17.17
CA ASN A 34 -37.36 -10.28 16.43
C ASN A 34 -38.02 -10.22 15.05
N LEU A 35 -37.23 -10.20 13.97
CA LEU A 35 -37.71 -10.50 12.63
C LEU A 35 -36.95 -11.72 12.13
N VAL A 36 -37.65 -12.85 12.11
CA VAL A 36 -37.33 -14.03 11.33
C VAL A 36 -37.74 -13.72 9.90
N VAL A 37 -36.81 -13.75 8.95
CA VAL A 37 -37.11 -13.59 7.52
C VAL A 37 -36.73 -14.88 6.80
N PHE A 38 -37.74 -15.51 6.21
CA PHE A 38 -37.64 -16.68 5.35
C PHE A 38 -37.05 -16.28 3.99
N CYS A 39 -36.06 -17.03 3.51
CA CYS A 39 -35.65 -17.02 2.10
C CYS A 39 -36.61 -17.89 1.29
N GLN A 40 -37.43 -17.30 0.43
CA GLN A 40 -38.06 -18.01 -0.69
C GLN A 40 -37.38 -17.59 -1.99
N GLY A 41 -36.86 -18.58 -2.69
CA GLY A 41 -36.31 -18.44 -4.04
C GLY A 41 -37.43 -18.24 -5.07
N GLY A 42 -37.11 -17.48 -6.12
CA GLY A 42 -37.96 -17.32 -7.28
C GLY A 42 -37.10 -16.88 -8.47
N GLY A 43 -36.91 -17.78 -9.42
CA GLY A 43 -36.32 -17.49 -10.72
C GLY A 43 -37.26 -16.64 -11.58
N GLY A 44 -36.67 -15.83 -12.46
CA GLY A 44 -37.41 -15.00 -13.39
C GLY A 44 -36.52 -14.52 -14.54
N LYS A 45 -36.98 -14.74 -15.76
CA LYS A 45 -36.28 -14.65 -17.05
C LYS A 45 -35.86 -13.24 -17.47
N ALA A 46 -34.80 -13.22 -18.29
CA ALA A 46 -34.28 -12.08 -19.05
C ALA A 46 -35.28 -11.49 -20.05
N ILE A 47 -35.24 -10.16 -20.20
CA ILE A 47 -35.83 -9.42 -21.33
C ILE A 47 -34.76 -8.45 -21.84
N ARG A 48 -34.37 -8.60 -23.11
CA ARG A 48 -33.55 -7.63 -23.87
C ARG A 48 -34.46 -6.52 -24.38
N SER A 49 -34.05 -5.26 -24.27
CA SER A 49 -34.58 -4.18 -25.08
C SER A 49 -33.45 -3.38 -25.74
N SER A 50 -33.56 -3.29 -27.07
CA SER A 50 -32.76 -2.50 -27.99
C SER A 50 -33.28 -1.07 -28.08
N GLY A 51 -32.39 -0.08 -28.16
CA GLY A 51 -32.76 1.28 -28.54
C GLY A 51 -31.64 2.30 -28.37
N PHE A 52 -30.83 2.50 -29.40
CA PHE A 52 -30.07 3.75 -29.60
C PHE A 52 -31.00 4.84 -30.14
N PRO A 53 -30.69 6.12 -29.88
CA PRO A 53 -30.39 6.98 -31.03
C PRO A 53 -29.18 7.90 -30.86
N SER A 54 -28.59 8.14 -32.03
CA SER A 54 -27.46 8.98 -32.43
C SER A 54 -27.69 10.49 -32.33
N VAL A 55 -26.63 11.25 -32.02
CA VAL A 55 -26.44 12.64 -32.50
C VAL A 55 -24.95 12.85 -32.80
N LEU A 56 -24.60 12.90 -34.08
CA LEU A 56 -23.33 13.43 -34.60
C LEU A 56 -23.70 14.52 -35.61
N THR A 57 -23.25 15.74 -35.34
CA THR A 57 -23.37 16.88 -36.26
C THR A 57 -22.01 17.16 -36.88
N GLU A 58 -22.06 17.35 -38.20
CA GLU A 58 -20.98 17.63 -39.14
C GLU A 58 -20.15 18.87 -38.80
N ARG A 59 -18.89 18.87 -39.26
CA ARG A 59 -18.27 20.04 -39.91
C ARG A 59 -17.13 19.61 -40.85
N SER A 60 -17.51 19.57 -42.12
CA SER A 60 -16.86 20.11 -43.33
C SER A 60 -15.34 20.03 -43.51
N ALA A 61 -14.99 19.38 -44.63
CA ALA A 61 -13.70 19.37 -45.29
C ALA A 61 -13.26 20.76 -45.81
N VAL A 62 -11.95 21.00 -45.77
CA VAL A 62 -11.25 21.87 -46.72
C VAL A 62 -10.02 21.11 -47.21
N VAL A 63 -9.99 20.87 -48.51
CA VAL A 63 -8.87 20.31 -49.28
C VAL A 63 -7.96 21.47 -49.69
N SER A 64 -6.65 21.29 -49.55
CA SER A 64 -5.66 22.02 -50.36
C SER A 64 -4.44 21.12 -50.57
N ASP A 65 -4.16 20.85 -51.84
CA ASP A 65 -3.08 20.04 -52.40
C ASP A 65 -1.69 20.73 -52.34
N GLN A 66 -0.68 19.91 -52.69
CA GLN A 66 0.71 20.20 -53.10
C GLN A 66 1.76 20.32 -51.96
N GLU A 67 2.97 19.75 -52.03
CA GLU A 67 3.70 18.93 -53.01
C GLU A 67 5.02 18.45 -52.35
N HIS A 68 5.63 17.40 -52.93
CA HIS A 68 7.06 17.01 -52.91
C HIS A 68 7.71 16.24 -51.74
N ASN A 69 7.93 14.94 -52.03
CA ASN A 69 9.19 14.18 -52.00
C ASN A 69 10.28 14.56 -50.98
N ILE A 70 10.70 13.57 -50.17
CA ILE A 70 12.04 12.92 -50.24
C ILE A 70 12.04 11.67 -49.34
N ALA A 71 12.57 10.58 -49.88
CA ALA A 71 12.73 9.28 -49.24
C ALA A 71 13.93 9.23 -48.29
N SER A 72 13.78 8.55 -47.14
CA SER A 72 14.83 7.66 -46.59
C SER A 72 14.32 6.83 -45.42
N VAL A 73 14.05 5.57 -45.73
CA VAL A 73 14.22 4.32 -44.97
C VAL A 73 14.86 4.44 -43.58
N ARG A 74 14.14 3.99 -42.54
CA ARG A 74 14.67 3.27 -41.37
C ARG A 74 13.53 2.57 -40.62
N ASP A 75 13.66 1.26 -40.45
CA ASP A 75 13.81 0.59 -39.15
C ASP A 75 12.96 -0.68 -38.93
N ALA A 76 13.54 -1.53 -38.08
CA ALA A 76 12.94 -2.54 -37.21
C ALA A 76 12.43 -3.85 -37.84
N GLY A 77 13.28 -4.87 -37.71
CA GLY A 77 12.90 -6.28 -37.75
C GLY A 77 11.97 -6.65 -36.59
N SER A 78 10.69 -6.77 -36.93
CA SER A 78 9.72 -7.82 -36.57
C SER A 78 10.09 -8.81 -35.44
N LEU A 79 9.26 -8.83 -34.39
CA LEU A 79 8.81 -10.08 -33.77
C LEU A 79 7.28 -10.10 -33.71
N VAL A 80 6.75 -11.17 -34.26
CA VAL A 80 5.36 -11.43 -34.65
C VAL A 80 4.54 -11.84 -33.42
N LEU A 81 3.39 -11.19 -33.23
CA LEU A 81 2.25 -11.71 -32.46
C LEU A 81 1.20 -12.21 -33.46
N SER A 82 0.75 -13.45 -33.30
CA SER A 82 -0.49 -13.94 -33.91
C SER A 82 -1.52 -14.22 -32.80
N PRO A 83 -2.79 -13.80 -32.96
CA PRO A 83 -3.82 -13.94 -31.95
C PRO A 83 -4.75 -15.15 -32.21
N ASN A 84 -5.30 -15.71 -31.15
CA ASN A 84 -6.53 -16.51 -31.12
C ASN A 84 -7.04 -16.44 -29.66
N GLY A 85 -8.28 -16.10 -29.32
CA GLY A 85 -9.46 -15.71 -30.06
C GLY A 85 -10.66 -15.73 -29.09
N LYS A 86 -11.53 -14.74 -29.25
CA LYS A 86 -12.93 -14.61 -28.77
C LYS A 86 -13.18 -14.08 -27.34
N GLY A 87 -13.64 -12.82 -27.31
CA GLY A 87 -14.76 -12.43 -26.44
C GLY A 87 -14.47 -11.42 -25.34
N GLN A 88 -13.85 -10.28 -25.65
CA GLN A 88 -13.92 -9.09 -24.78
C GLN A 88 -14.34 -7.87 -25.62
N PRO A 89 -15.14 -6.94 -25.07
CA PRO A 89 -15.44 -5.70 -25.76
C PRO A 89 -14.11 -4.97 -25.98
N GLU A 90 -13.79 -4.65 -27.22
CA GLU A 90 -12.68 -3.76 -27.56
C GLU A 90 -12.86 -2.47 -26.75
N ILE A 91 -12.02 -2.29 -25.72
CA ILE A 91 -11.79 -0.96 -25.19
C ILE A 91 -11.18 -0.21 -26.36
N ALA A 92 -11.95 0.71 -26.94
CA ALA A 92 -11.50 1.49 -28.05
C ALA A 92 -10.19 2.18 -27.64
N VAL A 93 -9.09 1.73 -28.26
CA VAL A 93 -7.75 2.34 -28.22
C VAL A 93 -7.80 3.83 -28.59
N LYS A 94 -8.94 4.33 -29.10
CA LYS A 94 -9.24 5.73 -29.42
C LYS A 94 -9.28 6.67 -28.20
N ASP A 95 -9.42 6.17 -26.98
CA ASP A 95 -9.38 7.01 -25.76
C ASP A 95 -7.99 7.12 -25.12
N LEU A 96 -7.00 6.45 -25.71
CA LEU A 96 -5.59 6.72 -25.45
C LEU A 96 -5.20 7.89 -26.34
N VAL A 97 -4.96 9.06 -25.74
CA VAL A 97 -4.28 10.15 -26.43
C VAL A 97 -2.92 9.59 -26.84
N PRO A 98 -2.63 9.40 -28.14
CA PRO A 98 -1.27 9.16 -28.56
C PRO A 98 -0.52 10.43 -28.19
N TYR A 99 0.61 10.31 -27.50
CA TYR A 99 1.50 11.45 -27.33
C TYR A 99 2.07 11.81 -28.70
N GLY A 100 1.30 12.63 -29.42
CA GLY A 100 1.60 13.21 -30.72
C GLY A 100 1.23 14.69 -30.66
N GLY A 101 1.83 15.41 -29.72
CA GLY A 101 1.87 16.87 -29.78
C GLY A 101 2.77 17.31 -30.94
N PRO A 102 2.59 18.53 -31.47
CA PRO A 102 3.36 19.02 -32.60
C PRO A 102 4.86 18.99 -32.24
N THR A 103 5.62 18.17 -32.94
CA THR A 103 7.09 18.16 -32.93
C THR A 103 7.59 19.42 -33.62
N SER A 104 7.47 20.54 -32.90
CA SER A 104 8.01 21.84 -33.28
C SER A 104 8.34 22.63 -32.00
N SER A 105 9.10 22.00 -31.11
CA SER A 105 10.09 22.72 -30.34
C SER A 105 11.40 21.97 -30.52
N SER A 106 12.42 22.71 -30.93
CA SER A 106 13.79 22.24 -31.06
C SER A 106 14.12 21.26 -29.94
N LEU A 107 14.56 20.05 -30.31
CA LEU A 107 15.32 19.15 -29.45
C LEU A 107 16.61 19.88 -29.05
N VAL A 108 16.49 20.81 -28.12
CA VAL A 108 17.64 21.31 -27.37
C VAL A 108 18.11 20.10 -26.59
N ASP A 109 19.32 19.67 -26.91
CA ASP A 109 20.09 18.68 -26.20
C ASP A 109 19.95 18.92 -24.68
N MET A 110 19.00 18.24 -24.02
CA MET A 110 18.80 18.37 -22.58
C MET A 110 19.90 17.57 -21.90
N GLN A 111 21.14 18.08 -21.93
CA GLN A 111 22.26 17.52 -21.19
C GLN A 111 21.93 17.35 -19.69
N ASP A 112 20.96 18.13 -19.18
CA ASP A 112 20.49 18.11 -17.78
C ASP A 112 19.15 17.36 -17.54
N GLY A 113 18.54 16.75 -18.56
CA GLY A 113 17.23 16.08 -18.47
C GLY A 113 16.09 16.98 -17.93
N ILE A 114 14.99 16.40 -17.43
CA ILE A 114 13.83 17.17 -16.91
C ILE A 114 14.07 17.89 -15.55
N GLY A 115 15.32 18.13 -15.18
CA GLY A 115 15.69 18.96 -14.02
C GLY A 115 15.57 18.29 -12.63
N ILE A 116 15.30 16.99 -12.55
CA ILE A 116 15.17 16.26 -11.27
C ILE A 116 16.44 16.40 -10.41
N VAL A 117 17.61 16.07 -10.97
CA VAL A 117 18.89 16.12 -10.24
C VAL A 117 19.18 17.53 -9.74
N LYS A 118 19.02 18.53 -10.61
CA LYS A 118 19.20 19.95 -10.29
C LYS A 118 18.28 20.43 -9.16
N PHE A 119 17.03 19.99 -9.14
CA PHE A 119 16.09 20.35 -8.09
C PHE A 119 16.50 19.77 -6.72
N LEU A 120 16.87 18.48 -6.71
CA LEU A 120 17.23 17.74 -5.50
C LEU A 120 18.59 18.18 -4.91
N GLY A 121 19.50 18.71 -5.74
CA GLY A 121 20.78 19.25 -5.32
C GLY A 121 20.65 20.23 -4.14
N GLY A 122 21.43 19.98 -3.08
CA GLY A 122 21.43 20.75 -1.84
C GLY A 122 20.14 20.73 -1.00
N LYS A 123 19.10 19.98 -1.38
CA LYS A 123 17.83 19.93 -0.62
C LYS A 123 17.95 19.05 0.62
N GLY A 124 17.40 19.53 1.74
CA GLY A 124 17.23 18.74 2.96
C GLY A 124 15.95 17.90 2.93
N PHE A 125 16.02 16.66 3.39
CA PHE A 125 14.88 15.74 3.47
C PHE A 125 14.56 15.37 4.90
N PHE A 126 13.28 15.15 5.19
CA PHE A 126 12.83 14.41 6.38
C PHE A 126 11.97 13.23 5.95
N ILE A 127 12.43 12.02 6.26
CA ILE A 127 11.80 10.78 5.79
C ILE A 127 11.31 9.97 6.99
N SER A 128 10.00 9.73 7.05
CA SER A 128 9.40 8.76 7.96
C SER A 128 9.38 7.36 7.32
N GLY A 129 9.50 6.31 8.12
CA GLY A 129 9.50 4.94 7.61
C GLY A 129 10.76 4.59 6.80
N ALA A 130 11.88 5.29 7.03
CA ALA A 130 13.12 5.16 6.27
C ALA A 130 13.74 3.74 6.29
N THR A 131 13.41 2.94 7.29
CA THR A 131 13.86 1.54 7.39
C THR A 131 12.99 0.58 6.57
N GLY A 132 11.88 1.06 6.00
CA GLY A 132 11.00 0.28 5.13
C GLY A 132 11.55 0.11 3.71
N PHE A 133 11.02 -0.89 3.01
CA PHE A 133 11.45 -1.27 1.66
C PHE A 133 11.51 -0.11 0.66
N LEU A 134 10.39 0.55 0.38
CA LEU A 134 10.32 1.62 -0.62
C LEU A 134 11.21 2.83 -0.26
N ALA A 135 11.20 3.23 1.02
CA ALA A 135 11.98 4.38 1.48
C ALA A 135 13.49 4.15 1.34
N LYS A 136 13.96 2.90 1.51
CA LYS A 136 15.37 2.55 1.25
C LYS A 136 15.74 2.68 -0.22
N VAL A 137 14.89 2.21 -1.14
CA VAL A 137 15.11 2.39 -2.60
C VAL A 137 15.14 3.88 -2.95
N LEU A 138 14.26 4.68 -2.35
CA LEU A 138 14.25 6.13 -2.53
C LEU A 138 15.57 6.77 -2.05
N ILE A 139 16.02 6.44 -0.84
CA ILE A 139 17.27 6.96 -0.28
C ILE A 139 18.47 6.52 -1.12
N GLU A 140 18.53 5.25 -1.54
CA GLU A 140 19.57 4.74 -2.42
C GLU A 140 19.62 5.54 -3.73
N LYS A 141 18.48 5.69 -4.40
CA LYS A 141 18.39 6.39 -5.68
C LYS A 141 18.83 7.84 -5.53
N ILE A 142 18.39 8.55 -4.49
CA ILE A 142 18.79 9.93 -4.21
C ILE A 142 20.31 10.00 -4.03
N LEU A 143 20.88 9.19 -3.13
CA LEU A 143 22.32 9.25 -2.83
C LEU A 143 23.20 8.86 -4.01
N ARG A 144 22.76 7.90 -4.83
CA ARG A 144 23.50 7.46 -6.02
C ARG A 144 23.43 8.45 -7.17
N THR A 145 22.31 9.15 -7.34
CA THR A 145 22.10 10.04 -8.49
C THR A 145 22.35 11.52 -8.19
N VAL A 146 22.26 11.92 -6.92
CA VAL A 146 22.40 13.30 -6.44
C VAL A 146 23.31 13.33 -5.21
N PRO A 147 24.62 13.05 -5.35
CA PRO A 147 25.54 12.97 -4.20
C PRO A 147 25.72 14.32 -3.47
N ASP A 148 25.36 15.44 -4.08
CA ASP A 148 25.33 16.78 -3.52
C ASP A 148 24.00 17.14 -2.80
N VAL A 149 23.06 16.18 -2.68
CA VAL A 149 21.86 16.35 -1.83
C VAL A 149 22.26 16.79 -0.42
N GLY A 150 21.39 17.57 0.23
CA GLY A 150 21.57 17.98 1.61
C GLY A 150 21.44 16.81 2.59
N LYS A 151 21.23 17.12 3.87
CA LYS A 151 21.00 16.09 4.89
C LYS A 151 19.64 15.43 4.68
N ILE A 152 19.62 14.12 4.88
CA ILE A 152 18.40 13.31 4.95
C ILE A 152 18.21 12.90 6.41
N TYR A 153 17.30 13.59 7.08
CA TYR A 153 16.83 13.25 8.42
C TYR A 153 15.92 12.02 8.34
N VAL A 154 16.32 10.93 8.97
CA VAL A 154 15.57 9.67 8.96
C VAL A 154 14.94 9.41 10.32
N LEU A 155 13.61 9.43 10.39
CA LEU A 155 12.88 9.16 11.63
C LEU A 155 12.92 7.66 11.94
N ILE A 156 13.53 7.30 13.06
CA ILE A 156 13.73 5.93 13.52
C ILE A 156 13.10 5.77 14.91
N LYS A 157 12.17 4.82 15.03
CA LYS A 157 11.60 4.41 16.32
C LYS A 157 12.65 3.64 17.12
N ALA A 158 13.25 4.28 18.11
CA ALA A 158 14.26 3.70 18.98
C ALA A 158 14.12 4.24 20.40
N GLU A 159 14.76 3.58 21.37
CA GLU A 159 14.76 4.00 22.77
C GLU A 159 15.67 5.22 23.00
N ASN A 160 16.78 5.29 22.29
CA ASN A 160 17.80 6.32 22.42
C ASN A 160 18.57 6.52 21.09
N LYS A 161 19.50 7.47 21.09
CA LYS A 161 20.27 7.85 19.90
C LYS A 161 21.20 6.73 19.44
N GLU A 162 21.79 5.99 20.37
CA GLU A 162 22.70 4.88 20.11
C GLU A 162 21.96 3.75 19.38
N ALA A 163 20.76 3.40 19.85
CA ALA A 163 19.88 2.43 19.21
C ALA A 163 19.43 2.90 17.82
N ALA A 164 19.09 4.18 17.64
CA ALA A 164 18.76 4.72 16.32
C ALA A 164 19.94 4.66 15.34
N ILE A 165 21.16 4.97 15.79
CA ILE A 165 22.38 4.86 14.97
C ILE A 165 22.65 3.39 14.60
N ALA A 166 22.49 2.46 15.56
CA ALA A 166 22.66 1.03 15.30
C ALA A 166 21.65 0.54 14.25
N ARG A 167 20.37 0.93 14.37
CA ARG A 167 19.34 0.62 13.38
C ARG A 167 19.65 1.24 12.01
N LEU A 168 20.06 2.50 11.93
CA LEU A 168 20.49 3.13 10.68
C LEU A 168 21.60 2.33 10.00
N LYS A 169 22.62 1.92 10.77
CA LYS A 169 23.74 1.13 10.25
C LYS A 169 23.27 -0.23 9.74
N ASN A 170 22.54 -0.97 10.55
CA ASN A 170 22.17 -2.36 10.27
C ASN A 170 21.10 -2.47 9.19
N GLU A 171 20.08 -1.61 9.22
CA GLU A 171 18.90 -1.72 8.36
C GLU A 171 19.03 -0.93 7.05
N ILE A 172 19.94 0.06 6.98
CA ILE A 172 20.12 0.91 5.80
C ILE A 172 21.56 0.83 5.28
N ILE A 173 22.55 1.36 6.02
CA ILE A 173 23.92 1.53 5.49
C ILE A 173 24.55 0.18 5.11
N ASN A 174 24.29 -0.88 5.86
CA ASN A 174 24.87 -2.20 5.62
C ASN A 174 24.04 -3.06 4.67
N ALA A 175 22.83 -2.62 4.29
CA ALA A 175 21.94 -3.39 3.41
C ALA A 175 22.55 -3.57 2.02
N GLU A 176 22.26 -4.72 1.40
CA GLU A 176 22.79 -5.07 0.07
C GLU A 176 22.38 -4.06 -1.01
N LEU A 177 21.20 -3.44 -0.86
CA LEU A 177 20.70 -2.39 -1.74
C LEU A 177 21.76 -1.33 -2.06
N PHE A 178 22.55 -0.94 -1.07
CA PHE A 178 23.56 0.12 -1.19
C PHE A 178 24.92 -0.38 -1.72
N LYS A 179 25.00 -1.59 -2.27
CA LYS A 179 26.27 -2.14 -2.79
C LYS A 179 26.88 -1.30 -3.90
N CYS A 180 26.06 -0.70 -4.78
CA CYS A 180 26.56 0.17 -5.85
C CYS A 180 27.22 1.42 -5.26
N LEU A 181 26.60 2.08 -4.28
CA LEU A 181 27.21 3.19 -3.54
C LEU A 181 28.49 2.78 -2.81
N ARG A 182 28.52 1.57 -2.23
CA ARG A 182 29.72 1.02 -1.58
C ARG A 182 30.87 0.83 -2.56
N GLN A 183 30.59 0.35 -3.77
CA GLN A 183 31.57 0.22 -4.84
C GLN A 183 32.07 1.59 -5.30
N THR A 184 31.18 2.56 -5.51
CA THR A 184 31.53 3.91 -5.94
C THR A 184 32.42 4.66 -4.95
N HIS A 185 32.09 4.61 -3.65
CA HIS A 185 32.81 5.38 -2.63
C HIS A 185 33.96 4.61 -1.95
N GLY A 186 34.06 3.30 -2.16
CA GLY A 186 35.12 2.46 -1.59
C GLY A 186 35.29 2.65 -0.08
N LYS A 187 36.50 2.99 0.36
CA LYS A 187 36.84 3.22 1.78
C LYS A 187 36.06 4.39 2.41
N SER A 188 35.62 5.35 1.59
CA SER A 188 34.85 6.52 2.04
C SER A 188 33.34 6.27 2.10
N TYR A 189 32.87 5.05 1.81
CA TYR A 189 31.44 4.75 1.80
C TYR A 189 30.74 5.08 3.13
N GLN A 190 31.30 4.60 4.25
CA GLN A 190 30.69 4.82 5.57
C GLN A 190 30.67 6.31 5.95
N SER A 191 31.75 7.05 5.68
CA SER A 191 31.81 8.49 5.96
C SER A 191 30.88 9.29 5.06
N PHE A 192 30.77 8.91 3.78
CA PHE A 192 29.79 9.50 2.85
C PHE A 192 28.36 9.29 3.38
N MET A 193 27.97 8.04 3.67
CA MET A 193 26.62 7.72 4.16
C MET A 193 26.29 8.46 5.46
N LEU A 194 27.22 8.51 6.42
CA LEU A 194 27.01 9.19 7.71
C LEU A 194 27.04 10.73 7.58
N SER A 195 27.64 11.28 6.53
CA SER A 195 27.57 12.73 6.27
C SER A 195 26.23 13.15 5.67
N LYS A 196 25.50 12.23 5.03
CA LYS A 196 24.19 12.47 4.42
C LYS A 196 23.02 12.05 5.29
N LEU A 197 23.09 10.89 5.96
CA LEU A 197 21.99 10.33 6.74
C LEU A 197 22.10 10.72 8.21
N VAL A 198 21.09 11.42 8.71
CA VAL A 198 21.00 11.84 10.12
C VAL A 198 19.88 11.07 10.81
N PRO A 199 20.17 10.11 11.71
CA PRO A 199 19.13 9.39 12.43
C PRO A 199 18.47 10.30 13.46
N VAL A 200 17.14 10.31 13.46
CA VAL A 200 16.30 11.09 14.37
C VAL A 200 15.47 10.11 15.18
N VAL A 201 15.69 10.06 16.49
CA VAL A 201 14.88 9.24 17.41
C VAL A 201 13.47 9.83 17.46
N GLY A 202 12.47 9.03 17.12
CA GLY A 202 11.08 9.48 17.23
C GLY A 202 10.07 8.45 16.72
N ASN A 203 8.80 8.77 16.88
CA ASN A 203 7.69 7.90 16.53
C ASN A 203 6.51 8.74 16.02
N VAL A 204 6.02 8.41 14.83
CA VAL A 204 4.87 9.09 14.20
C VAL A 204 3.62 9.07 15.09
N CYS A 205 3.45 8.06 15.94
CA CYS A 205 2.34 7.96 16.88
C CYS A 205 2.36 9.02 18.01
N LYS A 206 3.48 9.70 18.22
CA LYS A 206 3.66 10.66 19.33
C LYS A 206 3.43 12.10 18.86
N SER A 207 2.91 12.93 19.75
CA SER A 207 2.87 14.38 19.54
C SER A 207 4.27 14.90 19.22
N ASN A 208 4.36 15.89 18.32
CA ASN A 208 5.63 16.41 17.79
C ASN A 208 6.59 15.31 17.27
N LEU A 209 6.04 14.16 16.83
CA LEU A 209 6.79 12.98 16.38
C LEU A 209 7.69 12.37 17.47
N GLY A 210 7.50 12.73 18.74
CA GLY A 210 8.37 12.35 19.85
C GLY A 210 9.73 13.05 19.83
N LEU A 211 9.84 14.18 19.12
CA LEU A 211 11.05 15.00 19.07
C LEU A 211 11.07 16.03 20.19
N GLU A 212 12.26 16.22 20.76
CA GLU A 212 12.58 17.40 21.58
C GLU A 212 12.39 18.68 20.76
N GLU A 213 11.91 19.75 21.40
CA GLU A 213 11.53 21.01 20.72
C GLU A 213 12.70 21.62 19.94
N ASP A 214 13.87 21.79 20.57
CA ASP A 214 15.06 22.36 19.92
C ASP A 214 15.49 21.56 18.67
N LEU A 215 15.38 20.23 18.73
CA LEU A 215 15.72 19.37 17.61
C LEU A 215 14.68 19.48 16.50
N ALA A 216 13.40 19.52 16.86
CA ALA A 216 12.29 19.69 15.92
C ALA A 216 12.44 21.02 15.17
N ASP A 217 12.74 22.12 15.86
CA ASP A 217 12.91 23.44 15.26
C ASP A 217 14.13 23.49 14.34
N LYS A 218 15.25 22.89 14.76
CA LYS A 218 16.43 22.75 13.88
C LYS A 218 16.08 22.01 12.58
N ILE A 219 15.39 20.88 12.68
CA ILE A 219 14.99 20.09 11.51
C ILE A 219 14.01 20.89 10.64
N ALA A 220 13.03 21.56 11.24
CA ALA A 220 12.04 22.35 10.53
C ALA A 220 12.65 23.51 9.73
N ASN A 221 13.75 24.09 10.22
CA ASN A 221 14.52 25.12 9.52
C ASN A 221 15.43 24.58 8.42
N GLU A 222 15.81 23.30 8.46
CA GLU A 222 16.75 22.67 7.51
C GLU A 222 16.07 21.81 6.43
N VAL A 223 14.79 21.45 6.57
CA VAL A 223 14.10 20.54 5.64
C VAL A 223 13.38 21.28 4.52
N ASP A 224 13.60 20.82 3.28
CA ASP A 224 12.93 21.32 2.08
C ASP A 224 11.83 20.36 1.61
N ILE A 225 11.97 19.05 1.85
CA ILE A 225 11.03 18.02 1.40
C ILE A 225 10.74 17.04 2.54
N ILE A 226 9.47 16.80 2.83
CA ILE A 226 9.04 15.76 3.77
C ILE A 226 8.47 14.58 2.98
N VAL A 227 8.95 13.37 3.28
CA VAL A 227 8.44 12.12 2.72
C VAL A 227 7.81 11.30 3.84
N ASN A 228 6.48 11.19 3.82
CA ASN A 228 5.75 10.28 4.70
C ASN A 228 5.62 8.90 4.06
N SER A 229 6.57 8.00 4.36
CA SER A 229 6.51 6.59 3.97
C SER A 229 6.23 5.65 5.15
N ALA A 230 6.11 6.17 6.38
CA ALA A 230 5.72 5.36 7.53
C ALA A 230 4.29 4.86 7.38
N ALA A 231 4.12 3.54 7.49
CA ALA A 231 2.81 2.91 7.54
C ALA A 231 2.91 1.59 8.30
N ASN A 232 1.81 1.18 8.92
CA ASN A 232 1.55 -0.23 9.17
C ASN A 232 0.84 -0.78 7.93
N THR A 233 1.47 -1.76 7.26
CA THR A 233 0.99 -2.35 6.00
C THR A 233 0.35 -3.73 6.20
N THR A 234 0.12 -4.15 7.44
CA THR A 234 -0.53 -5.43 7.75
C THR A 234 -2.03 -5.30 7.51
N PHE A 235 -2.58 -6.06 6.56
CA PHE A 235 -3.99 -5.95 6.15
C PHE A 235 -4.99 -6.21 7.27
N ASP A 236 -4.66 -7.14 8.17
CA ASP A 236 -5.48 -7.53 9.33
C ASP A 236 -4.89 -7.01 10.65
N GLU A 237 -4.22 -5.86 10.65
CA GLU A 237 -3.74 -5.26 11.90
C GLU A 237 -4.90 -4.86 12.82
N ARG A 238 -4.63 -4.83 14.12
CA ARG A 238 -5.51 -4.21 15.11
C ARG A 238 -5.86 -2.78 14.71
N TYR A 239 -7.14 -2.44 14.79
CA TYR A 239 -7.63 -1.15 14.33
C TYR A 239 -7.03 0.06 15.06
N ASP A 240 -6.78 -0.02 16.37
CA ASP A 240 -6.12 1.05 17.13
C ASP A 240 -4.70 1.31 16.62
N VAL A 241 -3.93 0.25 16.38
CA VAL A 241 -2.56 0.35 15.87
C VAL A 241 -2.55 0.92 14.45
N ALA A 242 -3.45 0.46 13.59
CA ALA A 242 -3.55 0.94 12.21
C ALA A 242 -3.94 2.43 12.15
N ILE A 243 -4.94 2.87 12.93
CA ILE A 243 -5.31 4.29 13.03
C ILE A 243 -4.16 5.13 13.57
N ASP A 244 -3.52 4.68 14.66
CA ASP A 244 -2.51 5.48 15.35
C ASP A 244 -1.28 5.71 14.46
N VAL A 245 -0.88 4.71 13.68
CA VAL A 245 0.25 4.83 12.75
C VAL A 245 -0.15 5.55 11.46
N ASN A 246 -1.18 5.05 10.75
CA ASN A 246 -1.46 5.51 9.38
C ASN A 246 -2.21 6.84 9.37
N THR A 247 -3.19 7.02 10.27
CA THR A 247 -4.05 8.21 10.26
C THR A 247 -3.50 9.28 11.21
N ARG A 248 -3.35 8.96 12.50
CA ARG A 248 -2.87 9.92 13.52
C ARG A 248 -1.40 10.26 13.31
N GLY A 249 -0.57 9.29 12.91
CA GLY A 249 0.82 9.56 12.54
C GLY A 249 0.97 10.53 11.37
N THR A 250 0.06 10.45 10.40
CA THR A 250 0.00 11.42 9.29
C THR A 250 -0.43 12.80 9.78
N PHE A 251 -1.39 12.89 10.70
CA PHE A 251 -1.74 14.16 11.37
C PHE A 251 -0.52 14.80 12.06
N HIS A 252 0.25 14.02 12.83
CA HIS A 252 1.44 14.55 13.51
C HIS A 252 2.53 15.00 12.50
N LEU A 253 2.73 14.25 11.41
CA LEU A 253 3.69 14.61 10.37
C LEU A 253 3.30 15.88 9.62
N MET A 254 2.02 16.03 9.28
CA MET A 254 1.52 17.26 8.65
C MET A 254 1.60 18.45 9.63
N SER A 255 1.34 18.22 10.92
CA SER A 255 1.51 19.25 11.95
C SER A 255 2.96 19.72 12.06
N PHE A 256 3.93 18.80 11.97
CA PHE A 256 5.35 19.14 11.90
C PHE A 256 5.69 19.86 10.58
N ALA A 257 5.14 19.43 9.45
CA ALA A 257 5.34 20.07 8.15
C ALA A 257 4.94 21.54 8.15
N LYS A 258 3.85 21.90 8.86
CA LYS A 258 3.41 23.31 9.01
C LYS A 258 4.39 24.19 9.78
N LYS A 259 5.31 23.62 10.55
CA LYS A 259 6.40 24.36 11.21
C LYS A 259 7.58 24.62 10.27
N CYS A 260 7.68 23.92 9.14
CA CYS A 260 8.81 23.99 8.23
C CYS A 260 8.65 25.16 7.24
N GLN A 261 9.25 26.31 7.55
CA GLN A 261 9.03 27.56 6.80
C GLN A 261 9.52 27.52 5.35
N LYS A 262 10.56 26.72 5.05
CA LYS A 262 11.13 26.64 3.70
C LYS A 262 10.62 25.45 2.88
N LEU A 263 9.71 24.65 3.45
CA LEU A 263 9.18 23.42 2.87
C LEU A 263 8.66 23.68 1.46
N LYS A 264 9.15 22.89 0.50
CA LYS A 264 8.76 22.93 -0.90
C LYS A 264 7.62 21.97 -1.20
N LEU A 265 7.61 20.83 -0.51
CA LEU A 265 6.69 19.75 -0.83
C LEU A 265 6.55 18.76 0.33
N PHE A 266 5.33 18.29 0.54
CA PHE A 266 5.02 17.14 1.37
C PHE A 266 4.59 15.97 0.47
N LEU A 267 5.33 14.87 0.49
CA LEU A 267 4.99 13.63 -0.20
C LEU A 267 4.29 12.67 0.77
N GLN A 268 3.10 12.23 0.42
CA GLN A 268 2.40 11.13 1.08
C GLN A 268 2.49 9.85 0.25
N VAL A 269 3.13 8.81 0.79
CA VAL A 269 3.02 7.46 0.22
C VAL A 269 1.69 6.86 0.65
N SER A 270 0.80 6.59 -0.30
CA SER A 270 -0.50 5.93 -0.12
C SER A 270 -0.48 4.56 -0.81
N THR A 271 -1.59 4.12 -1.39
CA THR A 271 -1.71 2.89 -2.18
C THR A 271 -2.81 3.02 -3.23
N ALA A 272 -2.67 2.40 -4.40
CA ALA A 272 -3.72 2.35 -5.43
C ALA A 272 -5.02 1.72 -4.92
N TYR A 273 -4.90 0.86 -3.90
CA TYR A 273 -6.01 0.15 -3.30
C TYR A 273 -6.96 1.03 -2.49
N VAL A 274 -6.59 2.28 -2.15
CA VAL A 274 -7.51 3.24 -1.51
C VAL A 274 -8.75 3.52 -2.36
N ASN A 275 -8.71 3.19 -3.66
CA ASN A 275 -9.88 3.24 -4.52
C ASN A 275 -10.92 2.15 -4.22
N GLY A 276 -10.65 1.26 -3.26
CA GLY A 276 -11.61 0.30 -2.73
C GLY A 276 -12.19 -0.61 -3.80
N GLN A 277 -13.51 -0.76 -3.77
CA GLN A 277 -14.24 -1.64 -4.69
C GLN A 277 -14.68 -0.96 -6.00
N ARG A 278 -14.22 0.28 -6.28
CA ARG A 278 -14.55 1.00 -7.53
C ARG A 278 -14.17 0.16 -8.75
N GLN A 279 -15.00 0.23 -9.78
CA GLN A 279 -14.82 -0.50 -11.03
C GLN A 279 -14.61 0.47 -12.20
N GLY A 280 -13.95 0.00 -13.25
CA GLY A 280 -13.69 0.78 -14.47
C GLY A 280 -12.50 1.74 -14.33
N ARG A 281 -12.47 2.78 -15.17
CA ARG A 281 -11.39 3.76 -15.19
C ARG A 281 -11.50 4.71 -14.00
N ILE A 282 -10.55 4.62 -13.07
CA ILE A 282 -10.52 5.44 -11.86
C ILE A 282 -9.51 6.57 -12.03
N MET A 283 -10.01 7.81 -11.94
CA MET A 283 -9.20 9.02 -12.09
C MET A 283 -8.40 9.33 -10.83
N GLU A 284 -7.23 9.94 -11.00
CA GLU A 284 -6.33 10.40 -9.94
C GLU A 284 -6.88 11.61 -9.18
N LYS A 285 -7.96 11.40 -8.44
CA LYS A 285 -8.61 12.45 -7.63
C LYS A 285 -8.24 12.30 -6.15
N PRO A 286 -7.91 13.40 -5.45
CA PRO A 286 -7.70 13.37 -4.01
C PRO A 286 -9.03 13.12 -3.29
N PHE A 287 -8.97 12.44 -2.15
CA PHE A 287 -10.13 12.34 -1.25
C PHE A 287 -10.39 13.66 -0.55
N ARG A 288 -11.68 13.95 -0.33
CA ARG A 288 -12.16 15.03 0.52
C ARG A 288 -12.55 14.49 1.89
N PHE A 289 -12.51 15.37 2.89
CA PHE A 289 -12.96 15.02 4.22
C PHE A 289 -14.42 14.57 4.19
N GLY A 290 -14.72 13.40 4.77
CA GLY A 290 -16.07 12.82 4.78
C GLY A 290 -16.38 11.87 3.62
N ASP A 291 -15.50 11.74 2.63
CA ASP A 291 -15.71 10.80 1.52
C ASP A 291 -15.80 9.35 2.01
N CYS A 292 -16.69 8.58 1.42
CA CYS A 292 -16.73 7.13 1.58
C CYS A 292 -17.24 6.44 0.32
N ILE A 293 -16.58 5.34 -0.06
CA ILE A 293 -16.85 4.64 -1.33
C ILE A 293 -18.23 3.98 -1.30
N ALA A 294 -18.72 3.56 -0.12
CA ALA A 294 -20.05 2.97 0.01
C ALA A 294 -21.19 3.89 -0.47
N ARG A 295 -20.99 5.22 -0.49
CA ARG A 295 -21.95 6.19 -1.04
C ARG A 295 -21.94 6.29 -2.56
N GLU A 296 -20.89 5.79 -3.21
CA GLU A 296 -20.74 5.84 -4.67
C GLU A 296 -21.43 4.65 -5.36
N ASN A 297 -21.90 3.65 -4.60
CA ASN A 297 -22.56 2.47 -5.15
C ASN A 297 -24.03 2.77 -5.53
N PRO A 298 -24.41 2.71 -6.82
CA PRO A 298 -25.76 3.06 -7.28
C PRO A 298 -26.86 2.19 -6.68
N ILE A 299 -26.57 0.91 -6.41
CA ILE A 299 -27.55 -0.06 -5.89
C ILE A 299 -27.94 0.29 -4.44
N ILE A 300 -26.99 0.82 -3.67
CA ILE A 300 -27.24 1.34 -2.31
C ILE A 300 -27.90 2.72 -2.40
N SER A 301 -27.60 3.53 -3.42
CA SER A 301 -28.21 4.84 -3.58
C SER A 301 -29.66 4.81 -4.04
N GLU A 302 -30.16 3.74 -4.68
CA GLU A 302 -31.58 3.66 -5.03
C GLU A 302 -32.46 3.10 -3.89
N SER A 303 -31.93 2.17 -3.09
CA SER A 303 -32.67 1.52 -2.00
C SER A 303 -32.43 2.14 -0.61
N THR A 304 -31.29 2.80 -0.41
CA THR A 304 -30.84 3.35 0.88
C THR A 304 -30.10 4.71 0.77
N PRO A 305 -30.52 5.68 -0.06
CA PRO A 305 -29.73 6.91 -0.31
C PRO A 305 -29.51 7.82 0.90
N ARG A 306 -30.24 7.64 2.01
CA ARG A 306 -30.35 8.65 3.08
C ARG A 306 -29.64 8.34 4.41
N PHE A 307 -28.97 7.19 4.57
CA PHE A 307 -28.53 6.77 5.92
C PHE A 307 -27.06 6.38 6.10
N LEU A 308 -26.22 6.36 5.06
CA LEU A 308 -24.78 6.14 5.29
C LEU A 308 -24.13 7.45 5.77
N PRO A 309 -23.63 7.52 7.02
CA PRO A 309 -23.01 8.75 7.54
C PRO A 309 -21.72 9.06 6.78
N ALA A 310 -21.34 10.34 6.79
CA ALA A 310 -20.04 10.74 6.24
C ALA A 310 -18.95 10.07 7.07
N LEU A 311 -17.79 9.84 6.47
CA LEU A 311 -16.66 9.32 7.25
C LEU A 311 -16.16 10.40 8.21
N ASP A 312 -16.48 10.24 9.49
CA ASP A 312 -15.96 11.08 10.55
C ASP A 312 -14.68 10.46 11.11
N ILE A 313 -13.55 11.02 10.71
CA ILE A 313 -12.22 10.50 11.08
C ILE A 313 -11.97 10.66 12.58
N GLU A 314 -12.46 11.74 13.20
CA GLU A 314 -12.29 11.97 14.63
C GLU A 314 -13.12 10.96 15.44
N TYR A 315 -14.35 10.69 15.00
CA TYR A 315 -15.16 9.62 15.56
C TYR A 315 -14.47 8.25 15.45
N GLU A 316 -13.90 7.91 14.29
CA GLU A 316 -13.19 6.63 14.13
C GLU A 316 -11.95 6.52 15.05
N MET A 317 -11.21 7.61 15.24
CA MET A 317 -10.09 7.65 16.19
C MET A 317 -10.55 7.42 17.63
N ASN A 318 -11.61 8.11 18.06
CA ASN A 318 -12.18 7.97 19.39
C ASN A 318 -12.79 6.57 19.61
N LEU A 319 -13.43 6.02 18.59
CA LEU A 319 -13.98 4.66 18.60
C LEU A 319 -12.87 3.62 18.81
N ALA A 320 -11.76 3.71 18.07
CA ALA A 320 -10.67 2.76 18.21
C ALA A 320 -9.99 2.86 19.58
N LEU A 321 -9.83 4.08 20.12
CA LEU A 321 -9.28 4.28 21.47
C LEU A 321 -10.21 3.71 22.55
N GLY A 322 -11.50 4.05 22.52
CA GLY A 322 -12.48 3.56 23.50
C GLY A 322 -12.68 2.04 23.43
N ALA A 323 -12.66 1.46 22.22
CA ALA A 323 -12.77 0.01 22.04
C ALA A 323 -11.57 -0.74 22.63
N LYS A 324 -10.35 -0.21 22.45
CA LYS A 324 -9.14 -0.76 23.04
C LYS A 324 -9.20 -0.81 24.57
N GLU A 325 -9.73 0.23 25.20
CA GLU A 325 -9.87 0.34 26.66
C GLU A 325 -11.00 -0.56 27.20
N ALA A 326 -12.05 -0.79 26.41
CA ALA A 326 -13.20 -1.60 26.81
C ALA A 326 -12.96 -3.12 26.69
N PHE A 327 -12.08 -3.56 25.78
CA PHE A 327 -11.82 -4.98 25.57
C PHE A 327 -10.85 -5.55 26.61
N GLN A 328 -11.13 -6.79 27.04
CA GLN A 328 -10.22 -7.53 27.90
C GLN A 328 -8.90 -7.83 27.18
N GLU A 329 -7.80 -7.85 27.93
CA GLU A 329 -6.44 -7.94 27.40
C GLU A 329 -6.18 -9.20 26.55
N ASN A 330 -6.82 -10.32 26.90
CA ASN A 330 -6.73 -11.59 26.15
C ASN A 330 -7.52 -11.60 24.83
N GLU A 331 -8.51 -10.71 24.67
CA GLU A 331 -9.39 -10.66 23.49
C GLU A 331 -9.15 -9.44 22.60
N VAL A 332 -8.48 -8.40 23.12
CA VAL A 332 -8.31 -7.10 22.46
C VAL A 332 -7.75 -7.24 21.05
N THR A 333 -6.76 -8.11 20.85
CA THR A 333 -6.14 -8.30 19.54
C THR A 333 -7.15 -8.77 18.50
N GLN A 334 -7.90 -9.85 18.79
CA GLN A 334 -8.86 -10.41 17.83
C GLN A 334 -10.04 -9.46 17.60
N LYS A 335 -10.62 -8.89 18.66
CA LYS A 335 -11.75 -7.95 18.56
C LYS A 335 -11.39 -6.66 17.82
N MET A 336 -10.17 -6.15 18.00
CA MET A 336 -9.71 -4.95 17.28
C MET A 336 -9.47 -5.22 15.79
N LYS A 337 -9.03 -6.42 15.41
CA LYS A 337 -8.94 -6.82 14.00
C LYS A 337 -10.32 -6.91 13.35
N GLU A 338 -11.28 -7.53 14.04
CA GLU A 338 -12.67 -7.64 13.60
C GLU A 338 -13.32 -6.27 13.45
N LEU A 339 -13.14 -5.39 14.44
CA LEU A 339 -13.65 -4.02 14.40
C LEU A 339 -13.10 -3.27 13.17
N GLY A 340 -11.79 -3.28 12.96
CA GLY A 340 -11.19 -2.57 11.81
C GLY A 340 -11.74 -3.05 10.47
N LEU A 341 -11.92 -4.36 10.31
CA LEU A 341 -12.52 -4.95 9.11
C LEU A 341 -13.99 -4.57 8.95
N GLU A 342 -14.76 -4.57 10.04
CA GLU A 342 -16.16 -4.13 10.03
C GLU A 342 -16.25 -2.66 9.60
N ARG A 343 -15.41 -1.79 10.16
CA ARG A 343 -15.38 -0.36 9.81
C ARG A 343 -14.99 -0.15 8.35
N ALA A 344 -13.94 -0.81 7.88
CA ALA A 344 -13.52 -0.71 6.48
C ALA A 344 -14.67 -1.08 5.52
N LYS A 345 -15.32 -2.23 5.75
CA LYS A 345 -16.45 -2.69 4.94
C LYS A 345 -17.63 -1.74 4.99
N LYS A 346 -17.96 -1.20 6.18
CA LYS A 346 -19.05 -0.22 6.36
C LYS A 346 -18.89 0.98 5.44
N TYR A 347 -17.66 1.44 5.20
CA TYR A 347 -17.39 2.63 4.39
C TYR A 347 -16.95 2.32 2.94
N GLY A 348 -16.88 1.04 2.54
CA GLY A 348 -16.63 0.61 1.16
C GLY A 348 -15.19 0.25 0.83
N TRP A 349 -14.36 -0.02 1.84
CA TRP A 349 -12.99 -0.52 1.69
C TRP A 349 -12.86 -2.00 2.08
N GLN A 350 -11.95 -2.71 1.42
CA GLN A 350 -11.81 -4.17 1.59
C GLN A 350 -11.17 -4.61 2.91
N ASP A 351 -10.32 -3.77 3.50
CA ASP A 351 -9.55 -4.07 4.71
C ASP A 351 -9.14 -2.81 5.49
N THR A 352 -8.66 -3.02 6.71
CA THR A 352 -8.26 -1.98 7.66
C THR A 352 -7.10 -1.13 7.16
N TYR A 353 -6.12 -1.74 6.50
CA TYR A 353 -4.95 -1.02 5.99
C TYR A 353 -5.38 0.03 4.96
N VAL A 354 -6.11 -0.40 3.95
CA VAL A 354 -6.57 0.47 2.87
C VAL A 354 -7.47 1.58 3.40
N PHE A 355 -8.37 1.24 4.33
CA PHE A 355 -9.26 2.21 4.96
C PHE A 355 -8.49 3.29 5.72
N THR A 356 -7.50 2.91 6.53
CA THR A 356 -6.68 3.88 7.27
C THR A 356 -5.76 4.71 6.36
N LYS A 357 -5.32 4.18 5.21
CA LYS A 357 -4.62 4.97 4.19
C LYS A 357 -5.53 6.00 3.51
N ALA A 358 -6.78 5.66 3.22
CA ALA A 358 -7.75 6.62 2.70
C ALA A 358 -8.00 7.75 3.72
N MET A 359 -8.16 7.42 5.02
CA MET A 359 -8.26 8.43 6.07
C MET A 359 -7.01 9.32 6.15
N ALA A 360 -5.82 8.75 5.98
CA ALA A 360 -4.57 9.52 5.96
C ALA A 360 -4.55 10.55 4.82
N GLU A 361 -5.01 10.20 3.62
CA GLU A 361 -5.13 11.15 2.50
C GLU A 361 -6.09 12.30 2.82
N MET A 362 -7.23 12.00 3.45
CA MET A 362 -8.21 13.01 3.85
C MET A 362 -7.65 13.96 4.93
N VAL A 363 -6.89 13.42 5.88
CA VAL A 363 -6.18 14.22 6.91
C VAL A 363 -5.16 15.16 6.27
N VAL A 364 -4.35 14.67 5.33
CA VAL A 364 -3.42 15.51 4.57
C VAL A 364 -4.16 16.62 3.83
N GLY A 365 -5.23 16.25 3.13
CA GLY A 365 -6.02 17.19 2.34
C GLY A 365 -6.66 18.30 3.17
N SER A 366 -7.15 17.99 4.37
CA SER A 366 -7.80 18.96 5.25
C SER A 366 -6.82 19.87 6.01
N MET A 367 -5.61 19.39 6.29
CA MET A 367 -4.66 20.11 7.17
C MET A 367 -3.61 20.95 6.46
N ARG A 368 -3.26 20.60 5.22
CA ARG A 368 -2.06 21.10 4.52
C ARG A 368 -1.96 22.63 4.41
N GLY A 369 -3.09 23.34 4.41
CA GLY A 369 -3.11 24.78 4.07
C GLY A 369 -2.47 25.00 2.70
N ASP A 370 -1.47 25.87 2.62
CA ASP A 370 -0.77 26.20 1.37
C ASP A 370 0.39 25.26 1.02
N ILE A 371 0.65 24.23 1.84
CA ILE A 371 1.74 23.27 1.56
C ILE A 371 1.39 22.49 0.27
N PRO A 372 2.28 22.50 -0.75
CA PRO A 372 2.14 21.63 -1.92
C PRO A 372 2.23 20.16 -1.51
N VAL A 373 1.27 19.36 -1.95
CA VAL A 373 1.19 17.93 -1.62
C VAL A 373 1.24 17.09 -2.88
N VAL A 374 2.06 16.04 -2.83
CA VAL A 374 1.99 14.93 -3.78
C VAL A 374 1.59 13.67 -3.02
N ILE A 375 0.56 12.99 -3.51
CA ILE A 375 0.14 11.67 -3.03
C ILE A 375 0.49 10.66 -4.11
N ILE A 376 1.36 9.71 -3.79
CA ILE A 376 1.61 8.56 -4.68
C ILE A 376 0.80 7.37 -4.20
N ARG A 377 0.17 6.68 -5.15
CA ARG A 377 -0.67 5.50 -4.93
C ARG A 377 -0.08 4.32 -5.71
N PRO A 378 1.00 3.70 -5.21
CA PRO A 378 1.54 2.49 -5.83
C PRO A 378 0.58 1.30 -5.69
N SER A 379 0.56 0.41 -6.68
CA SER A 379 0.00 -0.94 -6.57
C SER A 379 0.97 -1.86 -5.79
N VAL A 380 0.97 -3.17 -6.02
CA VAL A 380 1.86 -4.09 -5.31
C VAL A 380 3.30 -3.81 -5.73
N ILE A 381 4.11 -3.33 -4.79
CA ILE A 381 5.50 -3.02 -5.06
C ILE A 381 6.33 -4.30 -4.96
N GLU A 382 6.93 -4.69 -6.07
CA GLU A 382 7.79 -5.87 -6.17
C GLU A 382 9.26 -5.49 -6.32
N SER A 383 10.11 -6.50 -6.49
CA SER A 383 11.56 -6.34 -6.66
C SER A 383 11.95 -5.29 -7.71
N THR A 384 13.13 -4.72 -7.54
CA THR A 384 13.71 -3.76 -8.50
C THR A 384 13.88 -4.39 -9.87
N CYS A 385 13.45 -3.69 -10.92
CA CYS A 385 13.57 -4.18 -12.29
C CYS A 385 14.98 -3.94 -12.86
N LYS A 386 15.57 -2.76 -12.57
CA LYS A 386 16.87 -2.35 -13.11
C LYS A 386 17.76 -1.69 -12.07
N ASP A 387 17.23 -0.73 -11.33
CA ASP A 387 18.00 0.15 -10.45
C ASP A 387 17.85 -0.22 -8.96
N PRO A 388 18.92 -0.19 -8.15
CA PRO A 388 20.33 -0.07 -8.53
C PRO A 388 20.91 -1.33 -9.17
N PHE A 389 20.22 -2.47 -9.02
CA PHE A 389 20.50 -3.73 -9.70
C PHE A 389 19.22 -4.56 -9.71
N PRO A 390 18.99 -5.42 -10.71
CA PRO A 390 17.75 -6.19 -10.82
C PRO A 390 17.59 -7.20 -9.68
N GLY A 391 16.33 -7.42 -9.27
CA GLY A 391 15.94 -8.47 -8.33
C GLY A 391 16.16 -8.13 -6.86
N TRP A 392 16.63 -6.92 -6.52
CA TRP A 392 16.68 -6.54 -5.11
C TRP A 392 15.29 -6.40 -4.51
N MET A 393 15.10 -7.03 -3.37
CA MET A 393 13.88 -7.00 -2.57
C MET A 393 14.24 -7.14 -1.09
N GLU A 394 13.34 -6.76 -0.20
CA GLU A 394 13.51 -6.97 1.23
C GLU A 394 12.36 -7.77 1.84
N GLY A 395 12.72 -8.94 2.36
CA GLY A 395 11.78 -9.91 2.91
C GLY A 395 10.94 -10.58 1.82
N ASN A 396 10.13 -11.56 2.21
CA ASN A 396 9.12 -12.14 1.33
C ASN A 396 7.83 -11.34 1.51
N ARG A 397 7.30 -10.80 0.43
CA ARG A 397 6.10 -9.96 0.38
C ARG A 397 5.07 -10.60 -0.52
N MET A 398 3.81 -10.34 -0.23
CA MET A 398 2.67 -10.66 -1.08
C MET A 398 2.81 -11.97 -1.88
N MET A 399 3.25 -11.91 -3.14
CA MET A 399 3.31 -13.06 -4.05
C MET A 399 4.56 -13.94 -3.86
N ASP A 400 5.63 -13.42 -3.27
CA ASP A 400 6.92 -14.09 -3.14
C ASP A 400 6.86 -15.47 -2.49
N PRO A 401 6.13 -15.68 -1.38
CA PRO A 401 6.07 -17.02 -0.82
C PRO A 401 5.37 -17.99 -1.77
N ILE A 402 4.35 -17.55 -2.51
CA ILE A 402 3.67 -18.40 -3.51
C ILE A 402 4.65 -18.82 -4.61
N ILE A 403 5.45 -17.87 -5.11
CA ILE A 403 6.50 -18.10 -6.10
C ILE A 403 7.54 -19.10 -5.57
N LEU A 404 8.05 -18.88 -4.35
CA LEU A 404 9.06 -19.73 -3.72
C LEU A 404 8.53 -21.13 -3.40
N TYR A 405 7.30 -21.26 -2.90
CA TYR A 405 6.68 -22.55 -2.60
C TYR A 405 6.38 -23.35 -3.86
N TYR A 406 5.99 -22.66 -4.94
CA TYR A 406 5.87 -23.27 -6.24
C TYR A 406 7.21 -23.81 -6.73
N GLY A 407 8.27 -22.98 -6.74
CA GLY A 407 9.62 -23.37 -7.16
C GLY A 407 10.22 -24.52 -6.35
N LYS A 408 9.88 -24.63 -5.05
CA LYS A 408 10.28 -25.75 -4.18
C LYS A 408 9.45 -27.03 -4.41
N GLY A 409 8.52 -27.06 -5.37
CA GLY A 409 7.63 -28.18 -5.61
C GLY A 409 6.68 -28.46 -4.44
N GLN A 410 6.43 -27.46 -3.59
CA GLN A 410 5.59 -27.58 -2.40
C GLN A 410 4.15 -27.10 -2.66
N LEU A 411 3.95 -26.29 -3.71
CA LEU A 411 2.66 -25.82 -4.17
C LEU A 411 2.39 -26.34 -5.58
N SER A 412 1.28 -27.06 -5.78
CA SER A 412 0.88 -27.59 -7.10
C SER A 412 -0.36 -26.90 -7.68
N GLY A 413 -0.97 -26.00 -6.92
CA GLY A 413 -2.08 -25.19 -7.39
C GLY A 413 -2.46 -24.08 -6.41
N PHE A 414 -3.24 -23.12 -6.90
CA PHE A 414 -3.54 -21.87 -6.22
C PHE A 414 -4.99 -21.44 -6.47
N LEU A 415 -5.70 -21.00 -5.41
CA LEU A 415 -7.06 -20.46 -5.55
C LEU A 415 -6.99 -19.01 -6.02
N VAL A 416 -7.41 -18.77 -7.26
CA VAL A 416 -7.46 -17.46 -7.89
C VAL A 416 -8.37 -17.51 -9.11
N ASP A 417 -8.98 -16.37 -9.47
CA ASP A 417 -9.55 -16.23 -10.80
C ASP A 417 -8.40 -16.27 -11.83
N PRO A 418 -8.35 -17.26 -12.74
CA PRO A 418 -7.30 -17.33 -13.75
C PRO A 418 -7.22 -16.07 -14.63
N ASN A 419 -8.34 -15.36 -14.81
CA ASN A 419 -8.43 -14.12 -15.57
C ASN A 419 -8.27 -12.88 -14.70
N GLY A 420 -8.05 -13.06 -13.39
CA GLY A 420 -7.80 -11.96 -12.46
C GLY A 420 -6.48 -11.26 -12.80
N VAL A 421 -6.50 -9.93 -12.73
CA VAL A 421 -5.30 -9.10 -12.94
C VAL A 421 -4.57 -8.91 -11.62
N LEU A 422 -3.29 -9.28 -11.60
CA LEU A 422 -2.34 -8.96 -10.55
C LEU A 422 -1.61 -7.66 -10.90
N ASP A 423 -1.95 -6.57 -10.20
CA ASP A 423 -1.33 -5.27 -10.42
C ASP A 423 -0.03 -5.14 -9.62
N VAL A 424 1.10 -5.34 -10.30
CA VAL A 424 2.45 -5.23 -9.72
C VAL A 424 3.25 -4.13 -10.38
N VAL A 425 4.12 -3.49 -9.60
CA VAL A 425 5.03 -2.44 -10.08
C VAL A 425 6.41 -2.60 -9.44
N PRO A 426 7.51 -2.52 -10.22
CA PRO A 426 8.86 -2.55 -9.67
C PRO A 426 9.18 -1.35 -8.76
N ALA A 427 9.88 -1.61 -7.65
CA ALA A 427 10.21 -0.57 -6.67
C ALA A 427 10.98 0.63 -7.25
N ASP A 428 11.89 0.40 -8.19
CA ASP A 428 12.66 1.44 -8.85
C ASP A 428 11.81 2.33 -9.76
N MET A 429 10.78 1.77 -10.41
CA MET A 429 9.81 2.55 -11.17
C MET A 429 8.96 3.44 -10.25
N VAL A 430 8.53 2.92 -9.10
CA VAL A 430 7.82 3.72 -8.08
C VAL A 430 8.68 4.88 -7.61
N VAL A 431 9.97 4.64 -7.32
CA VAL A 431 10.90 5.69 -6.90
C VAL A 431 11.16 6.71 -8.00
N ASN A 432 11.32 6.29 -9.25
CA ASN A 432 11.51 7.21 -10.37
C ASN A 432 10.30 8.15 -10.56
N ALA A 433 9.08 7.60 -10.55
CA ALA A 433 7.86 8.39 -10.61
C ALA A 433 7.72 9.33 -9.40
N THR A 434 8.09 8.85 -8.21
CA THR A 434 8.10 9.65 -6.98
C THR A 434 9.05 10.85 -7.09
N LEU A 435 10.30 10.64 -7.49
CA LEU A 435 11.29 11.71 -7.63
C LEU A 435 10.91 12.70 -8.72
N ALA A 436 10.34 12.24 -9.83
CA ALA A 436 9.81 13.10 -10.88
C ALA A 436 8.68 14.00 -10.36
N ALA A 437 7.71 13.43 -9.62
CA ALA A 437 6.62 14.19 -9.03
C ALA A 437 7.09 15.18 -7.96
N ILE A 438 8.04 14.78 -7.10
CA ILE A 438 8.66 15.67 -6.10
C ILE A 438 9.33 16.85 -6.79
N ALA A 439 10.13 16.60 -7.84
CA ALA A 439 10.84 17.66 -8.53
C ALA A 439 9.89 18.61 -9.26
N TRP A 440 8.94 18.07 -10.03
CA TRP A 440 7.97 18.87 -10.77
C TRP A 440 7.17 19.81 -9.86
N HIS A 441 6.50 19.25 -8.86
CA HIS A 441 5.62 20.02 -7.97
C HIS A 441 6.40 20.86 -6.96
N GLY A 442 7.61 20.45 -6.59
CA GLY A 442 8.50 21.22 -5.73
C GLY A 442 9.14 22.42 -6.42
N MET A 443 9.28 22.40 -7.75
CA MET A 443 9.69 23.55 -8.56
C MET A 443 8.56 24.56 -8.71
N GLU A 444 7.34 24.09 -9.04
CA GLU A 444 6.17 24.96 -9.22
C GLU A 444 5.69 25.59 -7.90
N LYS A 445 5.75 24.84 -6.79
CA LYS A 445 5.27 25.23 -5.46
C LYS A 445 3.81 25.71 -5.45
N LYS A 446 2.99 25.19 -6.37
CA LYS A 446 1.54 25.46 -6.36
C LYS A 446 0.93 24.81 -5.12
N PRO A 447 0.08 25.52 -4.37
CA PRO A 447 -0.55 25.00 -3.17
C PRO A 447 -1.69 24.02 -3.53
N ASP A 448 -1.38 22.95 -4.27
CA ASP A 448 -2.32 21.96 -4.78
C ASP A 448 -2.02 20.55 -4.22
N ILE A 449 -2.97 19.64 -4.42
CA ILE A 449 -2.81 18.21 -4.15
C ILE A 449 -2.76 17.49 -5.49
N ASN A 450 -1.63 16.86 -5.79
CA ASN A 450 -1.45 16.07 -7.00
C ASN A 450 -1.37 14.60 -6.64
N VAL A 451 -2.17 13.77 -7.31
CA VAL A 451 -2.26 12.34 -7.05
C VAL A 451 -1.69 11.58 -8.23
N TYR A 452 -0.87 10.56 -7.98
CA TYR A 452 -0.33 9.68 -9.02
C TYR A 452 -0.60 8.22 -8.67
N GLN A 453 -1.33 7.50 -9.53
CA GLN A 453 -1.51 6.06 -9.47
C GLN A 453 -0.35 5.39 -10.20
N ILE A 454 0.55 4.79 -9.42
CA ILE A 454 1.72 4.12 -9.96
C ILE A 454 1.40 2.63 -10.03
N ALA A 455 0.82 2.23 -11.15
CA ALA A 455 0.25 0.91 -11.38
C ALA A 455 0.50 0.46 -12.84
N SER A 456 0.42 -0.83 -13.10
CA SER A 456 0.64 -1.40 -14.45
C SER A 456 -0.64 -1.86 -15.14
N SER A 457 -1.68 -2.20 -14.37
CA SER A 457 -2.85 -2.96 -14.85
C SER A 457 -3.63 -2.33 -16.00
N VAL A 458 -3.67 -0.99 -16.11
CA VAL A 458 -4.43 -0.30 -17.17
C VAL A 458 -3.75 -0.40 -18.53
N VAL A 459 -2.42 -0.51 -18.57
CA VAL A 459 -1.63 -0.46 -19.81
C VAL A 459 -0.98 -1.81 -20.13
N ASN A 460 -0.53 -2.52 -19.11
CA ASN A 460 0.15 -3.81 -19.24
C ASN A 460 -0.27 -4.76 -18.10
N PRO A 461 -1.50 -5.33 -18.17
CA PRO A 461 -2.01 -6.20 -17.11
C PRO A 461 -1.26 -7.53 -17.06
N LEU A 462 -0.83 -7.93 -15.86
CA LEU A 462 -0.35 -9.29 -15.59
C LEU A 462 -1.53 -10.14 -15.10
N VAL A 463 -1.93 -11.12 -15.90
CA VAL A 463 -3.04 -12.02 -15.56
C VAL A 463 -2.50 -13.26 -14.82
N PHE A 464 -3.25 -13.82 -13.87
CA PHE A 464 -2.78 -14.95 -13.07
C PHE A 464 -2.46 -16.22 -13.89
N GLN A 465 -3.20 -16.47 -14.97
CA GLN A 465 -2.88 -17.58 -15.89
C GLN A 465 -1.52 -17.38 -16.58
N ASP A 466 -1.21 -16.16 -17.00
CA ASP A 466 0.07 -15.84 -17.61
C ASP A 466 1.19 -15.93 -16.58
N LEU A 467 0.96 -15.44 -15.36
CA LEU A 467 1.90 -15.59 -14.25
C LEU A 467 2.20 -17.06 -13.96
N ALA A 468 1.19 -17.93 -13.90
CA ALA A 468 1.39 -19.37 -13.69
C ALA A 468 2.25 -19.99 -14.80
N THR A 469 2.06 -19.55 -16.05
CA THR A 469 2.86 -19.99 -17.21
C THR A 469 4.30 -19.52 -17.09
N LEU A 470 4.52 -18.23 -16.81
CA LEU A 470 5.85 -17.63 -16.62
C LEU A 470 6.63 -18.30 -15.49
N LEU A 471 5.96 -18.60 -14.36
CA LEU A 471 6.59 -19.31 -13.25
C LEU A 471 7.00 -20.73 -13.63
N HIS A 472 6.15 -21.46 -14.35
CA HIS A 472 6.45 -22.81 -14.81
C HIS A 472 7.65 -22.82 -15.78
N GLU A 473 7.68 -21.89 -16.74
CA GLU A 473 8.80 -21.72 -17.67
C GLU A 473 10.11 -21.36 -16.95
N HIS A 474 10.03 -20.44 -15.98
CA HIS A 474 11.17 -20.04 -15.17
C HIS A 474 11.76 -21.24 -14.40
N TYR A 475 10.94 -21.97 -13.64
CA TYR A 475 11.45 -23.08 -12.82
C TYR A 475 11.77 -24.35 -13.62
N ASN A 476 11.29 -24.49 -14.86
CA ASN A 476 11.77 -25.54 -15.76
C ASN A 476 13.15 -25.22 -16.35
N SER A 477 13.41 -23.96 -16.68
CA SER A 477 14.71 -23.53 -17.21
C SER A 477 15.77 -23.31 -16.13
N SER A 478 15.36 -22.87 -14.94
CA SER A 478 16.20 -22.57 -13.78
C SER A 478 15.60 -23.21 -12.52
N PRO A 479 15.68 -24.55 -12.37
CA PRO A 479 15.04 -25.26 -11.27
C PRO A 479 15.66 -24.90 -9.92
N TYR A 480 14.82 -24.89 -8.89
CA TYR A 480 15.28 -24.82 -7.51
C TYR A 480 16.04 -26.10 -7.16
N MET A 481 17.12 -26.01 -6.40
CA MET A 481 17.90 -27.19 -6.00
C MET A 481 17.43 -27.70 -4.63
N ASP A 482 17.30 -29.02 -4.49
CA ASP A 482 17.08 -29.66 -3.20
C ASP A 482 18.36 -29.62 -2.33
N SER A 483 18.27 -30.13 -1.10
CA SER A 483 19.41 -30.18 -0.16
C SER A 483 20.59 -31.03 -0.66
N ASN A 484 20.37 -31.89 -1.65
CA ASN A 484 21.39 -32.74 -2.26
C ASN A 484 21.90 -32.17 -3.60
N GLY A 485 21.50 -30.94 -3.96
CA GLY A 485 21.88 -30.30 -5.21
C GLY A 485 21.16 -30.84 -6.45
N ARG A 486 20.04 -31.55 -6.29
CA ARG A 486 19.24 -32.07 -7.40
C ARG A 486 18.17 -31.06 -7.82
N PRO A 487 17.90 -30.90 -9.12
CA PRO A 487 16.87 -29.99 -9.59
C PRO A 487 15.47 -30.49 -9.18
N ILE A 488 14.66 -29.58 -8.65
CA ILE A 488 13.25 -29.81 -8.33
C ILE A 488 12.43 -29.49 -9.57
N HIS A 489 11.76 -30.51 -10.12
CA HIS A 489 10.83 -30.32 -11.22
C HIS A 489 9.44 -29.98 -10.70
N VAL A 490 8.86 -28.90 -11.21
CA VAL A 490 7.55 -28.39 -10.81
C VAL A 490 6.53 -28.64 -11.93
N PRO A 491 5.33 -29.17 -11.62
CA PRO A 491 4.29 -29.29 -12.62
C PRO A 491 3.70 -27.91 -12.93
N SER A 492 3.02 -27.76 -14.07
CA SER A 492 2.22 -26.55 -14.35
C SER A 492 1.27 -26.28 -13.18
N MET A 493 1.28 -25.04 -12.68
CA MET A 493 0.44 -24.65 -11.55
C MET A 493 -1.04 -24.73 -11.95
N LYS A 494 -1.85 -25.44 -11.17
CA LYS A 494 -3.30 -25.47 -11.37
C LYS A 494 -3.95 -24.27 -10.69
N LEU A 495 -4.74 -23.50 -11.43
CA LEU A 495 -5.51 -22.39 -10.89
C LEU A 495 -6.95 -22.82 -10.65
N PHE A 496 -7.52 -22.41 -9.52
CA PHE A 496 -8.86 -22.80 -9.11
C PHE A 496 -9.70 -21.56 -8.84
N SER A 497 -10.88 -21.48 -9.46
CA SER A 497 -11.84 -20.40 -9.21
C SER A 497 -12.82 -20.73 -8.07
N SER A 498 -12.87 -22.00 -7.63
CA SER A 498 -13.73 -22.49 -6.57
C SER A 498 -12.94 -23.05 -5.40
N MET A 499 -13.35 -22.66 -4.19
CA MET A 499 -12.78 -23.20 -2.95
C MET A 499 -13.02 -24.70 -2.80
N GLU A 500 -14.13 -25.22 -3.33
CA GLU A 500 -14.45 -26.64 -3.31
C GLU A 500 -13.45 -27.45 -4.15
N GLU A 501 -13.18 -26.98 -5.37
CA GLU A 501 -12.22 -27.60 -6.29
C GLU A 501 -10.80 -27.54 -5.73
N PHE A 502 -10.41 -26.36 -5.23
CA PHE A 502 -9.11 -26.17 -4.60
C PHE A 502 -8.94 -27.09 -3.38
N SER A 503 -9.96 -27.18 -2.53
CA SER A 503 -9.94 -28.07 -1.35
C SER A 503 -9.82 -29.53 -1.78
N ALA A 504 -10.57 -29.96 -2.79
CA ALA A 504 -10.48 -31.32 -3.32
C ALA A 504 -9.10 -31.62 -3.89
N HIS A 505 -8.46 -30.66 -4.56
CA HIS A 505 -7.08 -30.77 -5.04
C HIS A 505 -6.09 -30.92 -3.89
N LEU A 506 -6.18 -30.07 -2.86
CA LEU A 506 -5.33 -30.16 -1.67
C LEU A 506 -5.51 -31.51 -0.97
N TRP A 507 -6.74 -32.01 -0.83
CA TRP A 507 -7.01 -33.32 -0.24
C TRP A 507 -6.33 -34.45 -1.01
N ARG A 508 -6.45 -34.47 -2.34
CA ARG A 508 -5.78 -35.48 -3.18
C ARG A 508 -4.27 -35.39 -3.07
N TYR A 509 -3.72 -34.16 -3.06
CA TYR A 509 -2.30 -33.90 -2.94
C TYR A 509 -1.74 -34.41 -1.60
N VAL A 510 -2.43 -34.12 -0.50
CA VAL A 510 -2.06 -34.61 0.84
C VAL A 510 -2.11 -36.13 0.87
N ILE A 511 -3.19 -36.77 0.38
CA ILE A 511 -3.30 -38.23 0.35
C ILE A 511 -2.19 -38.88 -0.49
N GLN A 512 -1.84 -38.30 -1.65
CA GLN A 512 -0.75 -38.81 -2.49
C GLN A 512 0.60 -38.71 -1.76
N ARG A 513 0.89 -37.58 -1.11
CA ARG A 513 2.09 -37.42 -0.29
C ARG A 513 2.10 -38.32 0.94
N SER A 514 0.97 -38.50 1.61
CA SER A 514 0.83 -39.42 2.74
C SER A 514 0.99 -40.87 2.32
N ARG A 515 0.54 -41.28 1.13
CA ARG A 515 0.79 -42.64 0.60
C ARG A 515 2.25 -42.86 0.22
N LEU A 516 2.92 -41.83 -0.31
CA LEU A 516 4.38 -41.83 -0.52
C LEU A 516 5.14 -41.83 0.83
N ALA A 517 4.52 -41.30 1.88
CA ALA A 517 5.04 -41.35 3.24
C ALA A 517 4.61 -42.61 4.01
N GLU A 518 3.57 -43.36 3.63
CA GLU A 518 3.15 -44.61 4.28
C GLU A 518 4.13 -45.77 4.04
N THR A 519 5.03 -45.63 3.06
CA THR A 519 6.29 -46.39 2.97
C THR A 519 7.32 -46.03 4.07
N ALA A 520 7.03 -45.03 4.91
CA ALA A 520 7.75 -44.61 6.11
C ALA A 520 6.75 -44.40 7.27
N SER A 521 6.47 -45.46 8.02
CA SER A 521 5.33 -45.55 8.96
C SER A 521 5.34 -44.50 10.09
N SER A 522 4.36 -43.57 10.12
CA SER A 522 3.64 -43.12 11.33
C SER A 522 2.79 -41.85 11.14
N ASP A 523 1.60 -41.84 10.50
CA ASP A 523 0.77 -40.60 10.64
C ASP A 523 -0.75 -40.63 10.35
N ARG A 524 -1.52 -41.44 11.10
CA ARG A 524 -3.01 -41.34 11.06
C ARG A 524 -3.58 -40.15 11.85
N LYS A 525 -2.85 -39.59 12.82
CA LYS A 525 -3.32 -38.44 13.63
C LYS A 525 -3.22 -37.11 12.87
N LEU A 526 -2.22 -36.95 12.02
CA LEU A 526 -2.00 -35.75 11.19
C LEU A 526 -3.19 -35.47 10.26
N SER A 527 -3.75 -36.51 9.62
CA SER A 527 -4.88 -36.37 8.69
C SER A 527 -6.15 -35.81 9.34
N GLN A 528 -6.41 -36.10 10.62
CA GLN A 528 -7.62 -35.65 11.34
C GLN A 528 -7.48 -34.19 11.81
N ASN A 529 -6.27 -33.78 12.22
CA ASN A 529 -5.98 -32.42 12.64
C ASN A 529 -6.01 -31.44 11.45
N MET A 530 -5.52 -31.87 10.28
CA MET A 530 -5.60 -31.09 9.04
C MET A 530 -7.06 -30.86 8.58
N LYS A 531 -7.95 -31.85 8.74
CA LYS A 531 -9.39 -31.70 8.48
C LYS A 531 -10.01 -30.60 9.34
N THR A 532 -9.80 -30.70 10.64
CA THR A 532 -10.37 -29.77 11.63
C THR A 532 -9.85 -28.33 11.44
N TYR A 533 -8.60 -28.17 11.06
CA TYR A 533 -8.00 -26.86 10.80
C TYR A 533 -8.52 -26.24 9.50
N ALA A 534 -8.59 -27.01 8.40
CA ALA A 534 -9.16 -26.56 7.12
C ALA A 534 -10.64 -26.15 7.27
N GLU A 535 -11.44 -26.92 8.03
CA GLU A 535 -12.85 -26.62 8.33
C GLU A 535 -13.03 -25.35 9.20
N LYS A 536 -12.08 -25.04 10.10
CA LYS A 536 -12.08 -23.78 10.87
C LYS A 536 -11.75 -22.56 10.00
N GLN A 537 -10.89 -22.73 9.00
CA GLN A 537 -10.58 -21.66 8.04
C GLN A 537 -11.71 -21.47 7.01
N TRP A 538 -12.40 -22.56 6.64
CA TRP A 538 -13.54 -22.61 5.72
C TRP A 538 -14.71 -21.69 6.11
N ASN A 539 -15.02 -21.55 7.40
CA ASN A 539 -16.22 -20.83 7.87
C ASN A 539 -16.04 -19.32 8.13
N ARG A 540 -14.92 -18.70 7.72
CA ARG A 540 -14.68 -17.26 7.95
C ARG A 540 -14.84 -16.45 6.66
N PRO A 541 -15.79 -15.50 6.56
CA PRO A 541 -15.95 -14.68 5.35
C PRO A 541 -14.71 -13.79 5.14
N SER A 542 -14.03 -13.90 3.99
CA SER A 542 -12.86 -13.04 3.67
C SER A 542 -12.69 -12.72 2.19
N THR A 543 -12.27 -11.48 1.96
CA THR A 543 -11.86 -10.87 0.68
C THR A 543 -10.38 -11.15 0.37
N TRP A 544 -10.00 -10.94 -0.89
CA TRP A 544 -8.72 -11.30 -1.53
C TRP A 544 -7.41 -10.96 -0.75
N PRO A 545 -7.22 -9.79 -0.11
CA PRO A 545 -5.98 -9.50 0.64
C PRO A 545 -5.87 -10.31 1.94
N ILE A 546 -7.01 -10.52 2.60
CA ILE A 546 -7.12 -11.39 3.77
C ILE A 546 -6.98 -12.85 3.34
N TYR A 547 -7.44 -13.19 2.12
CA TYR A 547 -7.24 -14.50 1.53
C TYR A 547 -5.76 -14.80 1.34
N MET A 548 -4.92 -13.88 0.86
CA MET A 548 -3.47 -14.13 0.75
C MET A 548 -2.78 -14.30 2.11
N SER A 549 -3.03 -13.42 3.09
CA SER A 549 -2.50 -13.60 4.46
C SER A 549 -2.98 -14.93 5.08
N ARG A 550 -4.24 -15.30 4.86
CA ARG A 550 -4.80 -16.57 5.32
C ARG A 550 -4.31 -17.76 4.53
N THR A 551 -4.07 -17.66 3.22
CA THR A 551 -3.55 -18.74 2.38
C THR A 551 -2.08 -18.96 2.71
N LEU A 552 -1.33 -17.90 2.98
CA LEU A 552 0.01 -17.97 3.55
C LEU A 552 -0.03 -18.61 4.94
N SER A 553 -0.96 -18.22 5.83
CA SER A 553 -1.15 -18.88 7.13
C SER A 553 -1.69 -20.31 7.01
N MET A 554 -2.43 -20.65 5.95
CA MET A 554 -2.96 -21.99 5.66
C MET A 554 -1.86 -22.88 5.12
N VAL A 555 -1.02 -22.34 4.23
CA VAL A 555 0.17 -22.99 3.67
C VAL A 555 1.22 -23.13 4.76
N GLU A 556 1.49 -22.10 5.57
CA GLU A 556 2.32 -22.17 6.78
C GLU A 556 1.73 -23.10 7.84
N GLY A 557 0.42 -23.14 8.03
CA GLY A 557 -0.25 -24.07 8.94
C GLY A 557 -0.17 -25.51 8.45
N LEU A 558 -0.33 -25.73 7.14
CA LEU A 558 -0.07 -27.02 6.49
C LEU A 558 1.40 -27.41 6.65
N ILE A 559 2.32 -26.46 6.47
CA ILE A 559 3.77 -26.67 6.49
C ILE A 559 4.28 -26.88 7.91
N ILE A 560 3.79 -26.15 8.91
CA ILE A 560 4.11 -26.38 10.33
C ILE A 560 3.56 -27.74 10.76
N ALA A 561 2.40 -28.15 10.25
CA ALA A 561 1.90 -29.50 10.47
C ALA A 561 2.75 -30.58 9.76
N ILE A 562 3.34 -30.26 8.60
CA ILE A 562 4.23 -31.16 7.82
C ILE A 562 5.68 -31.17 8.36
N LEU A 563 6.15 -30.10 9.01
CA LEU A 563 7.56 -29.91 9.42
C LEU A 563 7.80 -30.04 10.95
N ARG A 564 6.76 -30.14 11.79
CA ARG A 564 6.91 -30.32 13.25
C ARG A 564 6.96 -31.76 13.73
N ASN A 565 6.91 -32.75 12.84
CA ASN A 565 7.26 -34.14 13.09
C ASN A 565 8.02 -34.68 11.87
#